data_AF-A0A4S2IVB5-F1
#
_entry.id   AF-A0A4S2IVB5-F1
#
_cell.length_a   1.000
_cell.length_b   1.000
_cell.length_c   1.000
_cell.angle_alpha   90.00
_cell.angle_beta   90.00
_cell.angle_gamma   90.00
#
_symmetry.space_group_name_H-M   'P 1'
#
loop_
_entity.id
_entity.type
_entity.pdbx_description
1 polymer ?
#
loop_
_entity_poly.entity_id
_entity_poly.type
_entity_poly.pdbx_seq_one_letter_code
_entity_poly.pdbx_strand_id
1 'polypeptide(L)'
;MTEQEDSRADGWSRERVERTLFARWTRGGDDLPPPETAVLARALVLMRRTGLDRYGPPVRRALARAEGPVRCPVALARAARLALPPGTTVALLGEPHSGTVTHVVVCLAHEDPYPAPWYVVACAPLGVCRAHGADEIEPVCPER
;
A
#
# COMPACT_ATOMS: atom_id res chain seq x y z
N MET A 1 -21.75 -23.02 -10.45
CA MET A 1 -22.10 -21.68 -9.96
C MET A 1 -22.18 -21.75 -8.44
N THR A 2 -21.04 -21.79 -7.74
CA THR A 2 -20.92 -21.71 -6.26
C THR A 2 -19.45 -21.87 -5.83
N GLU A 3 -18.59 -20.89 -6.16
CA GLU A 3 -17.26 -20.75 -5.52
C GLU A 3 -16.94 -19.30 -5.13
N GLN A 4 -17.83 -18.35 -5.47
CA GLN A 4 -17.60 -16.92 -5.21
C GLN A 4 -18.07 -16.43 -3.84
N GLU A 5 -18.97 -17.16 -3.17
CA GLU A 5 -19.54 -16.72 -1.90
C GLU A 5 -18.71 -17.12 -0.67
N ASP A 6 -17.97 -18.23 -0.73
CA ASP A 6 -17.19 -18.73 0.41
C ASP A 6 -15.93 -17.87 0.69
N SER A 7 -15.37 -17.19 -0.33
CA SER A 7 -14.16 -16.39 -0.15
C SER A 7 -14.36 -15.05 0.59
N ARG A 8 -15.60 -14.65 0.89
CA ARG A 8 -15.90 -13.42 1.63
C ARG A 8 -15.84 -13.59 3.15
N ALA A 9 -15.98 -14.81 3.67
CA ALA A 9 -15.95 -15.07 5.11
C ALA A 9 -14.52 -15.05 5.69
N ASP A 10 -13.52 -15.50 4.93
CA ASP A 10 -12.14 -15.73 5.40
C ASP A 10 -11.19 -14.53 5.28
N GLY A 11 -11.67 -13.41 4.73
CA GLY A 11 -10.83 -12.24 4.44
C GLY A 11 -9.87 -12.45 3.26
N TRP A 12 -9.02 -11.46 3.02
CA TRP A 12 -8.04 -11.46 1.93
C TRP A 12 -6.66 -11.82 2.45
N SER A 13 -5.99 -12.81 1.87
CA SER A 13 -4.57 -13.06 2.15
C SER A 13 -3.69 -11.97 1.55
N ARG A 14 -2.51 -11.74 2.13
CA ARG A 14 -1.50 -10.80 1.61
C ARG A 14 -1.24 -11.07 0.13
N GLU A 15 -0.86 -12.29 -0.22
CA GLU A 15 -0.58 -12.72 -1.60
C GLU A 15 -1.73 -12.40 -2.57
N ARG A 16 -2.99 -12.61 -2.15
CA ARG A 16 -4.16 -12.27 -2.97
C ARG A 16 -4.29 -10.77 -3.19
N VAL A 17 -4.07 -9.97 -2.16
CA VAL A 17 -4.07 -8.50 -2.27
C VAL A 17 -2.96 -8.01 -3.19
N GLU A 18 -1.74 -8.50 -3.00
CA GLU A 18 -0.55 -8.15 -3.79
C GLU A 18 -0.76 -8.41 -5.29
N ARG A 19 -1.22 -9.61 -5.65
CA ARG A 19 -1.50 -9.98 -7.05
C ARG A 19 -2.69 -9.23 -7.61
N THR A 20 -3.74 -8.99 -6.82
CA THR A 20 -4.92 -8.26 -7.29
C THR A 20 -4.58 -6.80 -7.61
N LEU A 21 -3.79 -6.15 -6.76
CA LEU A 21 -3.30 -4.79 -7.01
C LEU A 21 -2.42 -4.76 -8.26
N PHE A 22 -1.49 -5.71 -8.40
CA PHE A 22 -0.64 -5.79 -9.58
C PHE A 22 -1.44 -5.99 -10.88
N ALA A 23 -2.36 -6.96 -10.89
CA ALA A 23 -3.20 -7.24 -12.06
C ALA A 23 -4.12 -6.07 -12.44
N ARG A 24 -4.51 -5.23 -11.47
CA ARG A 24 -5.28 -4.01 -11.74
C ARG A 24 -4.37 -2.90 -12.27
N TRP A 25 -3.18 -2.74 -11.71
CA TRP A 25 -2.18 -1.78 -12.19
C TRP A 25 -1.75 -2.06 -13.64
N THR A 26 -1.51 -3.32 -14.00
CA THR A 26 -1.13 -3.68 -15.38
C THR A 26 -2.26 -3.49 -16.40
N ARG A 27 -3.53 -3.42 -15.96
CA ARG A 27 -4.70 -3.20 -16.81
C ARG A 27 -5.12 -1.73 -16.91
N GLY A 28 -4.69 -0.88 -15.97
CA GLY A 28 -5.04 0.53 -15.92
C GLY A 28 -3.99 1.39 -16.62
N GLY A 29 -4.40 2.15 -17.64
CA GLY A 29 -3.71 3.39 -18.04
C GLY A 29 -3.93 4.49 -16.99
N ASP A 30 -3.45 5.71 -17.27
CA ASP A 30 -3.31 6.92 -16.40
C ASP A 30 -4.51 7.38 -15.52
N ASP A 31 -5.58 6.59 -15.36
CA ASP A 31 -6.72 6.88 -14.53
C ASP A 31 -6.45 6.69 -13.02
N LEU A 32 -7.12 7.52 -12.22
CA LEU A 32 -7.12 7.40 -10.76
C LEU A 32 -7.55 5.98 -10.33
N PRO A 33 -6.86 5.38 -9.34
CA PRO A 33 -7.19 4.06 -8.84
C PRO A 33 -8.65 3.99 -8.36
N PRO A 34 -9.43 2.96 -8.75
CA PRO A 34 -10.79 2.78 -8.26
C PRO A 34 -10.85 2.78 -6.72
N PRO A 35 -11.95 3.22 -6.09
CA PRO A 35 -12.06 3.24 -4.62
C PRO A 35 -11.68 1.91 -3.94
N GLU A 36 -11.97 0.79 -4.60
CA GLU A 36 -11.58 -0.54 -4.13
C GLU A 36 -10.06 -0.78 -4.09
N THR A 37 -9.28 -0.26 -5.05
CA THR A 37 -7.82 -0.42 -5.01
C THR A 37 -7.20 0.42 -3.91
N ALA A 38 -7.76 1.59 -3.59
CA ALA A 38 -7.35 2.36 -2.43
C ALA A 38 -7.56 1.59 -1.11
N VAL A 39 -8.67 0.85 -0.97
CA VAL A 39 -8.93 -0.02 0.19
C VAL A 39 -7.92 -1.16 0.26
N LEU A 40 -7.62 -1.81 -0.87
CA LEU A 40 -6.64 -2.89 -0.94
C LEU A 40 -5.20 -2.40 -0.66
N ALA A 41 -4.82 -1.24 -1.17
CA ALA A 41 -3.52 -0.63 -0.91
C ALA A 41 -3.33 -0.31 0.58
N ARG A 42 -4.35 0.28 1.23
CA ARG A 42 -4.36 0.48 2.68
C ARG A 42 -4.24 -0.85 3.42
N ALA A 43 -5.03 -1.86 3.04
CA ALA A 43 -4.95 -3.18 3.66
C ALA A 43 -3.55 -3.80 3.56
N LEU A 44 -2.87 -3.65 2.42
CA LEU A 44 -1.51 -4.16 2.22
C LEU A 44 -0.49 -3.45 3.12
N VAL A 45 -0.54 -2.12 3.19
CA VAL A 45 0.30 -1.32 4.10
C VAL A 45 0.09 -1.75 5.55
N LEU A 46 -1.17 -1.96 5.94
CA LEU A 46 -1.52 -2.40 7.29
C LEU A 46 -0.98 -3.79 7.61
N MET A 47 -1.16 -4.75 6.69
CA MET A 47 -0.61 -6.10 6.80
C MET A 47 0.92 -6.08 6.94
N ARG A 48 1.61 -5.24 6.15
CA ARG A 48 3.07 -5.09 6.23
C ARG A 48 3.51 -4.53 7.58
N ARG A 49 2.84 -3.49 8.08
CA ARG A 49 3.17 -2.84 9.35
C ARG A 49 2.93 -3.71 10.58
N THR A 50 1.93 -4.58 10.52
CA THR A 50 1.51 -5.42 11.66
C THR A 50 2.05 -6.85 11.60
N GLY A 51 2.72 -7.22 10.49
CA GLY A 51 3.16 -8.59 10.24
C GLY A 51 2.02 -9.56 9.93
N LEU A 52 0.77 -9.10 9.81
CA LEU A 52 -0.39 -9.94 9.53
C LEU A 52 -0.42 -10.40 8.06
N ASP A 53 -0.75 -11.67 7.82
CA ASP A 53 -0.85 -12.24 6.47
C ASP A 53 -2.29 -12.30 5.93
N ARG A 54 -3.28 -11.90 6.74
CA ARG A 54 -4.70 -11.88 6.38
C ARG A 54 -5.38 -10.58 6.79
N TYR A 55 -6.25 -10.10 5.91
CA TYR A 55 -7.07 -8.91 6.10
C TYR A 55 -8.56 -9.26 6.04
N GLY A 56 -9.21 -9.27 7.20
CA GLY A 56 -10.64 -9.54 7.34
C GLY A 56 -11.36 -8.52 8.22
N PRO A 57 -12.68 -8.65 8.42
CA PRO A 57 -13.45 -7.75 9.28
C PRO A 57 -12.88 -7.55 10.69
N PRO A 58 -12.35 -8.56 11.40
CA PRO A 58 -11.73 -8.37 12.71
C PRO A 58 -10.50 -7.47 12.67
N VAL A 59 -9.61 -7.70 11.70
CA VAL A 59 -8.38 -6.90 11.50
C VAL A 59 -8.74 -5.46 11.13
N ARG A 60 -9.71 -5.26 10.23
CA ARG A 60 -10.21 -3.93 9.87
C ARG A 60 -10.70 -3.14 11.09
N ARG A 61 -11.44 -3.79 12.00
CA ARG A 61 -11.93 -3.16 13.23
C ARG A 61 -10.79 -2.85 14.22
N ALA A 62 -9.85 -3.78 14.39
CA ALA A 62 -8.68 -3.55 15.25
C ALA A 62 -7.85 -2.36 14.76
N LEU A 63 -7.68 -2.23 13.45
CA LEU A 63 -6.95 -1.12 12.83
C LEU A 63 -7.69 0.21 12.93
N ALA A 64 -9.01 0.24 12.70
CA ALA A 64 -9.81 1.44 12.90
C ALA A 64 -9.77 1.96 14.36
N ARG A 65 -9.45 1.08 15.32
CA ARG A 65 -9.21 1.47 16.72
C ARG A 65 -7.78 1.92 16.98
N ALA A 66 -6.80 1.31 16.29
CA ALA A 66 -5.39 1.62 16.44
C ALA A 66 -4.98 2.92 15.72
N GLU A 67 -5.56 3.17 14.54
CA GLU A 67 -5.50 4.45 13.83
C GLU A 67 -6.46 5.42 14.52
N GLY A 68 -5.94 6.12 15.53
CA GLY A 68 -6.69 7.21 16.18
C GLY A 68 -7.04 8.33 15.17
N PRO A 69 -7.94 9.26 15.55
CA PRO A 69 -8.24 10.41 14.70
C PRO A 69 -6.94 11.13 14.36
N VAL A 70 -6.78 11.56 13.11
CA VAL A 70 -5.62 12.34 12.67
C VAL A 70 -5.54 13.60 13.54
N ARG A 71 -4.65 13.58 14.54
CA ARG A 71 -4.58 14.65 15.55
C ARG A 71 -4.01 15.94 14.99
N CYS A 72 -3.35 15.88 13.83
CA CYS A 72 -2.77 17.03 13.15
C CYS A 72 -2.99 16.96 11.63
N PRO A 73 -4.10 17.53 11.10
CA PRO A 73 -4.37 17.58 9.67
C PRO A 73 -3.26 18.26 8.85
N VAL A 74 -2.58 19.26 9.44
CA VAL A 74 -1.45 19.96 8.80
C VAL A 74 -0.27 19.02 8.56
N ALA A 75 0.07 18.18 9.54
CA ALA A 75 1.15 17.20 9.39
C ALA A 75 0.80 16.16 8.33
N LEU A 76 -0.46 15.71 8.27
CA LEU A 76 -0.94 14.79 7.24
C LEU A 76 -0.82 15.39 5.84
N ALA A 77 -1.29 16.63 5.65
CA ALA A 77 -1.19 17.33 4.38
C ALA A 77 0.27 17.54 3.95
N ARG A 78 1.15 17.87 4.91
CA ARG A 78 2.59 18.02 4.65
C ARG A 78 3.23 16.70 4.22
N ALA A 79 2.94 15.60 4.93
CA ALA A 79 3.45 14.28 4.56
C ALA A 79 2.95 13.86 3.16
N ALA A 80 1.67 14.07 2.86
CA ALA A 80 1.10 13.78 1.54
C ALA A 80 1.79 14.58 0.42
N ARG A 81 2.10 15.86 0.66
CA ARG A 81 2.77 16.73 -0.33
C ARG A 81 4.23 16.33 -0.61
N LEU A 82 4.90 15.73 0.37
CA LEU A 82 6.31 15.32 0.26
C LEU A 82 6.47 13.88 -0.24
N ALA A 83 5.39 13.11 -0.29
CA ALA A 83 5.45 11.72 -0.73
C ALA A 83 5.74 11.63 -2.24
N LEU A 84 6.53 10.62 -2.63
CA LEU A 84 6.71 10.26 -4.04
C LEU A 84 5.34 9.97 -4.69
N PRO A 85 5.01 10.62 -5.82
CA PRO A 85 3.72 10.40 -6.47
C PRO A 85 3.63 9.00 -7.11
N PRO A 86 2.42 8.46 -7.31
CA PRO A 86 2.22 7.31 -8.20
C PRO A 86 2.87 7.53 -9.57
N GLY A 87 3.39 6.47 -10.18
CA GLY A 87 4.19 6.49 -11.41
C GLY A 87 5.69 6.66 -11.18
N THR A 88 6.14 7.06 -9.97
CA THR A 88 7.57 7.18 -9.67
C THR A 88 8.26 5.82 -9.70
N THR A 89 9.35 5.71 -10.45
CA THR A 89 10.25 4.54 -10.39
C THR A 89 11.15 4.65 -9.17
N VAL A 90 11.23 3.57 -8.39
CA VAL A 90 11.98 3.52 -7.14
C VAL A 90 12.88 2.28 -7.10
N ALA A 91 14.09 2.43 -6.56
CA ALA A 91 14.90 1.32 -6.10
C ALA A 91 14.35 0.83 -4.76
N LEU A 92 14.29 -0.49 -4.58
CA LEU A 92 13.88 -1.13 -3.34
C LEU A 92 15.15 -1.53 -2.58
N LEU A 93 15.35 -1.02 -1.37
CA LEU A 93 16.58 -1.29 -0.63
C LEU A 93 16.73 -2.78 -0.30
N GLY A 94 17.88 -3.35 -0.64
CA GLY A 94 18.18 -4.77 -0.43
C GLY A 94 17.57 -5.72 -1.45
N GLU A 95 16.84 -5.21 -2.45
CA GLU A 95 16.27 -6.00 -3.54
C GLU A 95 17.02 -5.70 -4.86
N PRO A 96 17.23 -6.68 -5.74
CA PRO A 96 17.94 -6.49 -7.02
C PRO A 96 17.09 -5.78 -8.09
N HIS A 97 15.83 -5.47 -7.77
CA HIS A 97 14.85 -4.96 -8.73
C HIS A 97 14.32 -3.61 -8.28
N SER A 98 14.16 -2.71 -9.25
CA SER A 98 13.34 -1.51 -9.08
C SER A 98 11.84 -1.85 -9.19
N GLY A 99 11.01 -0.92 -8.77
CA GLY A 99 9.57 -0.99 -8.97
C GLY A 99 8.96 0.38 -9.24
N THR A 100 7.65 0.40 -9.46
CA THR A 100 6.89 1.63 -9.72
C THR A 100 5.89 1.87 -8.60
N VAL A 101 5.89 3.07 -8.01
CA VAL A 101 4.89 3.47 -7.02
C VAL A 101 3.51 3.46 -7.68
N THR A 102 2.59 2.67 -7.15
CA THR A 102 1.20 2.58 -7.64
C THR A 102 0.23 3.32 -6.75
N HIS A 103 0.47 3.30 -5.43
CA HIS A 103 -0.35 3.97 -4.44
C HIS A 103 0.52 4.54 -3.33
N VAL A 104 0.06 5.65 -2.77
CA VAL A 104 0.63 6.25 -1.57
C VAL A 104 -0.44 6.20 -0.48
N VAL A 105 -0.06 5.73 0.69
CA VAL A 105 -0.90 5.70 1.88
C VAL A 105 -0.19 6.47 2.98
N VAL A 106 -0.72 7.62 3.37
CA VAL A 106 -0.23 8.35 4.53
C VAL A 106 -1.01 7.87 5.75
N CYS A 107 -0.31 7.26 6.71
CA CYS A 107 -0.88 6.75 7.94
C CYS A 107 -0.08 7.24 9.15
N LEU A 108 -0.75 7.30 10.30
CA LEU A 108 -0.10 7.44 11.59
C LEU A 108 0.34 6.06 12.08
N ALA A 109 1.58 5.92 12.53
CA ALA A 109 1.92 4.79 13.36
C ALA A 109 1.32 4.97 14.74
N HIS A 110 0.84 3.90 15.37
CA HIS A 110 0.27 4.00 16.72
C HIS A 110 1.30 4.54 17.73
N GLU A 111 2.58 4.28 17.45
CA GLU A 111 3.73 4.68 18.26
C GLU A 111 4.42 5.97 17.78
N ASP A 112 4.02 6.52 16.61
CA ASP A 112 4.63 7.72 16.04
C ASP A 112 3.62 8.89 16.02
N PRO A 113 3.91 10.02 16.68
CA PRO A 113 3.05 11.19 16.61
C PRO A 113 3.00 11.84 15.22
N TYR A 114 3.88 11.46 14.30
CA TYR A 114 3.97 12.03 12.95
C TYR A 114 3.46 11.05 11.87
N PRO A 115 2.60 11.52 10.95
CA PRO A 115 2.17 10.70 9.83
C PRO A 115 3.32 10.48 8.85
N ALA A 116 3.52 9.23 8.44
CA ALA A 116 4.55 8.86 7.47
C ALA A 116 3.91 8.29 6.19
N PRO A 117 4.46 8.61 5.00
CA PRO A 117 4.02 7.98 3.78
C PRO A 117 4.49 6.54 3.70
N TRP A 118 3.60 5.67 3.24
CA TRP A 118 3.86 4.30 2.86
C TRP A 118 3.52 4.14 1.38
N TYR A 119 4.26 3.27 0.71
CA TYR A 119 4.20 3.12 -0.73
C TYR A 119 3.79 1.70 -1.09
N VAL A 120 2.84 1.57 -2.01
CA VAL A 120 2.59 0.30 -2.67
C VAL A 120 3.30 0.31 -4.01
N VAL A 121 4.31 -0.54 -4.16
CA VAL A 121 5.21 -0.58 -5.30
C VAL A 121 4.93 -1.83 -6.13
N ALA A 122 4.66 -1.66 -7.42
CA ALA A 122 4.60 -2.75 -8.38
C ALA A 122 6.02 -3.23 -8.71
N CYS A 123 6.29 -4.51 -8.46
CA CYS A 123 7.52 -5.18 -8.87
C CYS A 123 7.21 -6.09 -10.06
N ALA A 124 7.42 -5.58 -11.27
CA ALA A 124 7.07 -6.28 -12.51
C ALA A 124 7.70 -7.68 -12.65
N PRO A 125 8.99 -7.90 -12.33
CA PRO A 125 9.60 -9.23 -12.42
C PRO A 125 8.92 -10.28 -11.55
N LEU A 126 8.32 -9.86 -10.42
CA LEU A 126 7.67 -10.76 -9.47
C LEU A 126 6.14 -10.86 -9.69
N GLY A 127 5.57 -10.03 -10.56
CA GLY A 127 4.12 -10.04 -10.83
C GLY A 127 3.26 -9.64 -9.63
N VAL A 128 3.80 -8.84 -8.70
CA VAL A 128 3.14 -8.46 -7.44
C VAL A 128 3.35 -7.00 -7.10
N CYS A 129 2.41 -6.43 -6.35
CA CYS A 129 2.63 -5.18 -5.63
C CYS A 129 3.02 -5.49 -4.18
N ARG A 130 3.98 -4.77 -3.60
CA ARG A 130 4.39 -4.88 -2.20
C ARG A 130 4.28 -3.52 -1.49
N ALA A 131 4.06 -3.54 -0.18
CA ALA A 131 4.06 -2.32 0.63
C ALA A 131 5.44 -2.07 1.23
N HIS A 132 5.88 -0.81 1.17
CA HIS A 132 7.18 -0.35 1.66
C HIS A 132 7.04 0.91 2.50
N GLY A 133 7.87 1.00 3.53
CA GLY A 133 8.13 2.23 4.28
C GLY A 133 8.89 3.25 3.43
N ALA A 134 8.89 4.52 3.86
CA ALA A 134 9.62 5.58 3.16
C ALA A 134 11.14 5.41 3.22
N ASP A 135 11.62 4.70 4.23
CA ASP A 135 13.02 4.34 4.47
C ASP A 135 13.46 3.08 3.72
N GLU A 136 12.54 2.38 3.05
CA GLU A 136 12.82 1.13 2.32
C GLU A 136 12.96 1.35 0.80
N ILE A 137 12.77 2.57 0.31
CA ILE A 137 12.78 2.88 -1.12
C ILE A 137 13.53 4.19 -1.42
N GLU A 138 14.09 4.28 -2.62
CA GLU A 138 14.74 5.50 -3.11
C GLU A 138 14.27 5.81 -4.53
N PRO A 139 13.95 7.07 -4.89
CA PRO A 139 13.59 7.40 -6.27
C PRO A 139 14.79 7.18 -7.19
N VAL A 140 14.56 6.47 -8.30
CA VAL A 140 15.56 6.34 -9.36
C VAL A 140 15.57 7.65 -10.14
N CYS A 141 16.60 8.47 -9.93
CA CYS A 141 16.83 9.63 -10.79
C CYS A 141 17.14 9.13 -12.20
N PRO A 142 16.49 9.65 -13.26
CA PRO A 142 16.96 9.39 -14.61
C PRO A 142 18.40 9.90 -14.74
N GLU A 143 19.29 9.05 -15.26
CA GLU A 143 20.63 9.46 -15.63
C GLU A 143 20.51 10.66 -16.59
N ARG A 144 21.22 11.75 -16.27
CA ARG A 144 21.23 12.97 -17.08
C ARG A 144 22.09 12.81 -18.33
#